data_AF-A0A2W6DKQ8-F1
#
_entry.id   AF-A0A2W6DKQ8-F1
#
_cell.length_a   1.000
_cell.length_b   1.000
_cell.length_c   1.000
_cell.angle_alpha   90.00
_cell.angle_beta   90.00
_cell.angle_gamma   90.00
#
_symmetry.space_group_name_H-M   'P 1'
#
loop_
_entity.id
_entity.type
_entity.pdbx_description
1 polymer ?
#
loop_
_entity_poly.entity_id
_entity_poly.type
_entity_poly.pdbx_seq_one_letter_code
_entity_poly.pdbx_strand_id
1 'polypeptide(L)'
;MTDAATTAAVRQVAPVRSRYGWPAGVVIVATLGSLMIFHQLWADPAHLALGGPRHTNDPIQTMWNLKWVPWQLAHGHNPFSTHAIYYPDGVSLSWNTLTPTLGILAAPITFTLGPPVAYAVLMTLAPVLAALTGWCWLRRHTTSPAAAALGGLVVGFTPFITGHLQGHLNLVFVALVPVMLMLFEDLLWRRPRPHPRTAVYPGLAPRRRPESARS
;
A
#
# COMPACT_ATOMS: atom_id res chain seq x y z
N MET A 1 -11.74 -46.68 38.63
CA MET A 1 -12.26 -46.51 37.26
C MET A 1 -12.37 -45.02 37.00
N THR A 2 -11.34 -44.50 36.35
CA THR A 2 -11.12 -43.10 35.96
C THR A 2 -11.72 -42.82 34.58
N ASP A 3 -11.89 -41.53 34.30
CA ASP A 3 -12.12 -40.86 33.01
C ASP A 3 -13.52 -40.85 32.39
N ALA A 4 -14.03 -39.61 32.22
CA ALA A 4 -14.61 -39.08 30.97
C ALA A 4 -15.47 -37.81 31.15
N ALA A 5 -15.27 -37.01 32.21
CA ALA A 5 -16.07 -35.79 32.43
C ALA A 5 -15.29 -34.47 32.25
N THR A 6 -14.12 -34.50 31.60
CA THR A 6 -13.40 -33.28 31.21
C THR A 6 -13.65 -33.00 29.74
N THR A 7 -14.92 -32.79 29.38
CA THR A 7 -15.30 -32.19 28.10
C THR A 7 -14.79 -30.76 28.13
N ALA A 8 -13.58 -30.56 27.62
CA ALA A 8 -12.96 -29.27 27.44
C ALA A 8 -13.97 -28.36 26.73
N ALA A 9 -14.54 -27.42 27.50
CA ALA A 9 -15.33 -26.35 26.97
C ALA A 9 -14.43 -25.58 26.01
N VAL A 10 -14.57 -25.86 24.71
CA VAL A 10 -14.07 -25.00 23.66
C VAL A 10 -14.77 -23.68 23.87
N ARG A 11 -14.10 -22.78 24.59
CA ARG A 11 -14.53 -21.39 24.77
C ARG A 11 -14.51 -20.81 23.37
N GLN A 12 -15.66 -20.89 22.70
CA GLN A 12 -15.89 -20.15 21.47
C GLN A 12 -15.72 -18.69 21.84
N VAL A 13 -14.54 -18.14 21.54
CA VAL A 13 -14.31 -16.70 21.60
C VAL A 13 -15.25 -16.13 20.55
N ALA A 14 -16.40 -15.63 20.99
CA ALA A 14 -17.37 -14.97 20.14
C ALA A 14 -16.62 -13.96 19.26
N PRO A 15 -16.95 -13.83 17.98
CA PRO A 15 -16.32 -12.83 17.13
C PRO A 15 -16.53 -11.47 17.80
N VAL A 16 -15.45 -10.87 18.29
CA VAL A 16 -15.46 -9.49 18.74
C VAL A 16 -15.93 -8.70 17.53
N ARG A 17 -17.22 -8.30 17.51
CA ARG A 17 -17.77 -7.39 16.52
C ARG A 17 -16.97 -6.12 16.69
N SER A 18 -15.94 -5.97 15.86
CA SER A 18 -15.03 -4.86 15.96
C SER A 18 -15.84 -3.61 15.69
N ARG A 19 -16.03 -2.81 16.75
CA ARG A 19 -16.43 -1.41 16.65
C ARG A 19 -15.23 -0.67 16.07
N TYR A 20 -14.91 -0.94 14.79
CA TYR A 20 -13.91 -0.21 14.04
C TYR A 20 -14.39 1.24 13.96
N GLY A 21 -14.00 2.07 14.94
CA GLY A 21 -14.08 3.51 14.83
C GLY A 21 -13.36 3.89 13.54
N TRP A 22 -14.12 4.46 12.62
CA TRP A 22 -13.68 4.76 11.27
C TRP A 22 -12.39 5.61 11.29
N PRO A 23 -11.39 5.35 10.41
CA PRO A 23 -10.09 6.01 10.45
C PRO A 23 -10.11 7.49 10.02
N ALA A 24 -11.27 8.13 9.88
CA ALA A 24 -11.40 9.51 9.37
C ALA A 24 -10.45 10.48 10.08
N GLY A 25 -10.31 10.40 11.40
CA GLY A 25 -9.43 11.32 12.14
C GLY A 25 -7.98 11.27 11.65
N VAL A 26 -7.41 10.07 11.47
CA VAL A 26 -6.04 9.88 10.99
C VAL A 26 -5.91 10.38 9.55
N VAL A 27 -6.86 10.03 8.70
CA VAL A 27 -6.85 10.44 7.28
C VAL A 27 -6.96 11.95 7.16
N ILE A 28 -7.86 12.59 7.90
CA ILE A 28 -8.05 14.04 7.89
C ILE A 28 -6.78 14.74 8.36
N VAL A 29 -6.25 14.37 9.52
CA VAL A 29 -5.03 14.99 10.07
C VAL A 29 -3.83 14.79 9.13
N ALA A 30 -3.65 13.58 8.59
CA ALA A 30 -2.58 13.31 7.65
C ALA A 30 -2.77 14.08 6.33
N THR A 31 -4.00 14.19 5.83
CA THR A 31 -4.29 14.96 4.61
C THR A 31 -3.98 16.44 4.82
N LEU A 32 -4.42 17.02 5.93
CA LEU A 32 -4.13 18.41 6.27
C LEU A 32 -2.62 18.66 6.43
N GLY A 33 -1.91 17.78 7.13
CA GLY A 33 -0.45 17.86 7.27
C GLY A 33 0.27 17.76 5.93
N SER A 34 -0.18 16.86 5.05
CA SER A 34 0.38 16.70 3.71
C SER A 34 0.12 17.93 2.82
N LEU A 35 -1.11 18.43 2.79
CA LEU A 35 -1.47 19.65 2.07
C LEU A 35 -0.72 20.87 2.58
N MET A 36 -0.47 20.97 3.89
CA MET A 36 0.35 22.04 4.46
C MET A 36 1.79 21.97 3.95
N ILE A 37 2.39 20.78 3.90
CA ILE A 37 3.76 20.60 3.36
C ILE A 37 3.81 20.98 1.88
N PHE A 38 2.82 20.54 1.10
CA PHE A 38 2.75 20.76 -0.34
C PHE A 38 1.97 22.01 -0.76
N HIS A 39 1.65 22.93 0.15
CA HIS A 39 0.82 24.10 -0.18
C HIS A 39 1.41 24.93 -1.32
N GLN A 40 2.74 25.08 -1.37
CA GLN A 40 3.43 25.78 -2.45
C GLN A 40 3.29 25.01 -3.76
N LEU A 41 3.53 23.68 -3.75
CA LEU A 41 3.39 22.85 -4.94
C LEU A 41 1.98 22.91 -5.53
N TRP A 42 0.96 23.01 -4.68
CA TRP A 42 -0.43 23.17 -5.13
C TRP A 42 -0.77 24.59 -5.63
N ALA A 43 -0.01 25.61 -5.24
CA ALA A 43 -0.21 26.97 -5.73
C ALA A 43 0.16 27.11 -7.22
N ASP A 44 1.22 26.41 -7.66
CA ASP A 44 1.61 26.35 -9.06
C ASP A 44 2.30 25.01 -9.39
N PRO A 45 1.52 23.92 -9.57
CA PRO A 45 2.08 22.60 -9.77
C PRO A 45 2.90 22.50 -11.06
N ALA A 46 2.56 23.27 -12.09
CA ALA A 46 3.28 23.25 -13.35
C ALA A 46 4.68 23.85 -13.18
N HIS A 47 4.81 25.08 -12.67
CA HIS A 47 6.11 25.75 -12.60
C HIS A 47 6.94 25.29 -11.41
N LEU A 48 6.33 24.90 -10.28
CA LEU A 48 7.08 24.51 -9.09
C LEU A 48 7.55 23.06 -9.14
N ALA A 49 6.81 22.17 -9.80
CA ALA A 49 7.32 20.81 -10.06
C ALA A 49 8.42 20.80 -11.13
N LEU A 50 8.33 21.68 -12.13
CA LEU A 50 9.27 21.76 -13.26
C LEU A 50 10.46 22.70 -13.01
N GLY A 51 10.39 23.60 -12.02
CA GLY A 51 11.30 24.74 -11.97
C GLY A 51 11.31 25.62 -10.72
N GLY A 52 10.86 25.12 -9.55
CA GLY A 52 10.96 25.90 -8.31
C GLY A 52 12.38 25.92 -7.72
N PRO A 53 12.75 26.90 -6.86
CA PRO A 53 14.10 27.14 -6.31
C PRO A 53 14.74 25.99 -5.49
N ARG A 54 14.12 24.81 -5.44
CA ARG A 54 14.63 23.56 -4.83
C ARG A 54 15.06 22.52 -5.88
N HIS A 55 15.37 22.96 -7.09
CA HIS A 55 15.66 22.11 -8.25
C HIS A 55 16.58 20.92 -7.95
N THR A 56 16.04 19.73 -8.17
CA THR A 56 16.77 18.48 -8.37
C THR A 56 16.26 17.88 -9.68
N ASN A 57 17.06 17.07 -10.38
CA ASN A 57 16.64 16.46 -11.65
C ASN A 57 15.59 15.35 -11.45
N ASP A 58 15.44 14.84 -10.22
CA ASP A 58 14.63 13.66 -9.91
C ASP A 58 13.11 13.87 -10.07
N PRO A 59 12.49 15.00 -9.66
CA PRO A 59 11.08 15.26 -9.93
C PRO A 59 10.76 15.31 -11.42
N ILE A 60 11.64 15.91 -12.24
CA ILE A 60 11.47 16.01 -13.69
C ILE A 60 11.49 14.62 -14.32
N GLN A 61 12.46 13.79 -13.95
CA GLN A 61 12.54 12.41 -14.40
C GLN A 61 11.32 11.60 -13.94
N THR A 62 10.87 11.78 -12.70
CA THR A 62 9.67 11.12 -12.17
C THR A 62 8.42 11.49 -12.96
N MET A 63 8.22 12.78 -13.26
CA MET A 63 7.09 13.24 -14.07
C MET A 63 7.13 12.69 -15.50
N TRP A 64 8.33 12.63 -16.11
CA TRP A 64 8.51 11.99 -17.40
C TRP A 64 8.12 10.50 -17.33
N ASN A 65 8.57 9.76 -16.30
CA ASN A 65 8.22 8.36 -16.07
C ASN A 65 6.70 8.15 -15.94
N LEU A 66 6.01 9.00 -15.17
CA LEU A 66 4.56 8.95 -14.95
C LEU A 66 3.76 9.09 -16.26
N LYS A 67 4.32 9.79 -17.27
CA LYS A 67 3.73 9.87 -18.61
C LYS A 67 4.18 8.74 -19.51
N TRP A 68 5.48 8.44 -19.49
CA TRP A 68 6.14 7.51 -20.40
C TRP A 68 5.56 6.10 -20.32
N VAL A 69 5.48 5.53 -19.10
CA VAL A 69 5.00 4.16 -18.90
C VAL A 69 3.58 3.96 -19.44
N PRO A 70 2.56 4.72 -18.98
CA PRO A 70 1.20 4.51 -19.48
C PRO A 70 1.08 4.84 -20.97
N TRP A 71 1.85 5.80 -21.50
CA TRP A 71 1.83 6.12 -22.92
C TRP A 71 2.38 4.97 -23.77
N GLN A 72 3.51 4.38 -23.40
CA GLN A 72 4.08 3.24 -24.14
C GLN A 72 3.17 2.02 -24.11
N LEU A 73 2.60 1.71 -22.93
CA LEU A 73 1.64 0.62 -22.80
C LEU A 73 0.37 0.85 -23.64
N ALA A 74 -0.14 2.09 -23.69
CA ALA A 74 -1.31 2.43 -24.50
C ALA A 74 -1.08 2.29 -26.01
N HIS A 75 0.18 2.38 -26.47
CA HIS A 75 0.57 2.22 -27.88
C HIS A 75 1.16 0.84 -28.19
N GLY A 76 1.12 -0.11 -27.24
CA GLY A 76 1.63 -1.46 -27.43
C GLY A 76 3.17 -1.56 -27.51
N HIS A 77 3.88 -0.56 -27.02
CA HIS A 77 5.34 -0.51 -27.01
C HIS A 77 5.92 -0.99 -25.68
N ASN A 78 7.20 -1.37 -25.70
CA ASN A 78 7.95 -1.73 -24.50
C ASN A 78 8.35 -0.45 -23.72
N PRO A 79 7.85 -0.24 -22.48
CA PRO A 79 8.21 0.94 -21.68
C PRO A 79 9.65 0.89 -21.13
N PHE A 80 10.33 -0.25 -21.20
CA PHE A 80 11.65 -0.46 -20.60
C PHE A 80 12.83 -0.12 -21.52
N SER A 81 12.60 0.43 -22.71
CA SER A 81 13.65 0.87 -23.63
C SER A 81 13.25 2.17 -24.32
N THR A 82 14.22 3.05 -24.57
CA THR A 82 13.97 4.32 -25.26
C THR A 82 15.20 4.81 -26.04
N HIS A 83 14.97 5.44 -27.19
CA HIS A 83 15.96 6.26 -27.90
C HIS A 83 15.77 7.77 -27.64
N ALA A 84 14.78 8.15 -26.83
CA ALA A 84 14.54 9.55 -26.46
C ALA A 84 15.61 10.10 -25.50
N ILE A 85 16.38 9.19 -24.87
CA ILE A 85 17.52 9.51 -24.00
C ILE A 85 18.74 8.84 -24.63
N TYR A 86 19.85 9.57 -24.77
CA TYR A 86 21.09 9.13 -25.43
C TYR A 86 20.92 8.72 -26.90
N TYR A 87 20.26 9.55 -27.72
CA TYR A 87 20.20 9.32 -29.16
C TYR A 87 21.61 9.37 -29.80
N PRO A 88 21.96 8.46 -30.74
CA PRO A 88 21.12 7.41 -31.32
C PRO A 88 21.10 6.08 -30.54
N ASP A 89 22.06 5.85 -29.65
CA ASP A 89 22.29 4.55 -29.01
C ASP A 89 21.13 4.07 -28.13
N GLY A 90 20.41 5.01 -27.51
CA GLY A 90 19.31 4.72 -26.59
C GLY A 90 19.77 4.10 -25.27
N VAL A 91 18.82 3.83 -24.38
CA VAL A 91 19.07 3.23 -23.07
C VAL A 91 17.98 2.26 -22.64
N SER A 92 18.36 1.32 -21.79
CA SER A 92 17.42 0.51 -21.03
C SER A 92 16.91 1.27 -19.81
N LEU A 93 15.59 1.36 -19.70
CA LEU A 93 14.89 1.92 -18.55
C LEU A 93 14.55 0.83 -17.51
N SER A 94 14.83 -0.45 -17.77
CA SER A 94 14.64 -1.52 -16.77
C SER A 94 15.51 -1.32 -15.53
N TRP A 95 16.65 -0.64 -15.69
CA TRP A 95 17.58 -0.28 -14.62
C TRP A 95 17.34 1.14 -14.07
N ASN A 96 16.20 1.75 -14.40
CA ASN A 96 15.82 3.09 -13.94
C ASN A 96 14.64 3.03 -12.95
N THR A 97 14.43 4.14 -12.25
CA THR A 97 13.35 4.33 -11.26
C THR A 97 12.00 4.64 -11.92
N LEU A 98 11.59 3.82 -12.90
CA LEU A 98 10.39 4.03 -13.73
C LEU A 98 9.07 4.09 -12.95
N THR A 99 9.01 3.49 -11.74
CA THR A 99 7.78 3.36 -10.92
C THR A 99 6.52 3.00 -11.73
N PRO A 100 6.54 1.91 -12.53
CA PRO A 100 5.51 1.63 -13.53
C PRO A 100 4.10 1.49 -12.94
N THR A 101 3.98 0.87 -11.77
CA THR A 101 2.70 0.74 -11.07
C THR A 101 2.07 2.09 -10.74
N LEU A 102 2.87 3.07 -10.29
CA LEU A 102 2.37 4.42 -10.00
C LEU A 102 2.01 5.15 -11.29
N GLY A 103 2.81 5.00 -12.35
CA GLY A 103 2.49 5.55 -13.67
C GLY A 103 1.15 5.05 -14.21
N ILE A 104 0.87 3.75 -14.07
CA ILE A 104 -0.42 3.16 -14.48
C ILE A 104 -1.57 3.67 -13.61
N LEU A 105 -1.42 3.67 -12.28
CA LEU A 105 -2.45 4.14 -11.36
C LEU A 105 -2.78 5.63 -11.57
N ALA A 106 -1.78 6.45 -11.87
CA ALA A 106 -1.96 7.88 -12.10
C ALA A 106 -2.30 8.23 -13.56
N ALA A 107 -2.33 7.26 -14.48
CA ALA A 107 -2.56 7.49 -15.91
C ALA A 107 -3.78 8.37 -16.23
N PRO A 108 -4.96 8.19 -15.58
CA PRO A 108 -6.11 9.06 -15.84
C PRO A 108 -5.83 10.53 -15.52
N ILE A 109 -5.12 10.80 -14.42
CA ILE A 109 -4.74 12.15 -14.00
C ILE A 109 -3.65 12.68 -14.93
N THR A 110 -2.64 11.87 -15.24
CA THR A 110 -1.52 12.25 -16.10
C THR A 110 -1.99 12.64 -17.50
N PHE A 111 -2.96 11.94 -18.08
CA PHE A 111 -3.47 12.24 -19.41
C PHE A 111 -4.50 13.39 -19.46
N THR A 112 -5.23 13.65 -18.36
CA THR A 112 -6.26 14.71 -18.32
C THR A 112 -5.74 16.04 -17.78
N LEU A 113 -4.93 16.02 -16.72
CA LEU A 113 -4.42 17.19 -16.00
C LEU A 113 -2.91 17.39 -16.14
N GLY A 114 -2.22 16.39 -16.70
CA GLY A 114 -0.79 16.45 -16.98
C GLY A 114 0.09 15.81 -15.88
N PRO A 115 1.36 15.51 -16.21
CA PRO A 115 2.30 14.89 -15.27
C PRO A 115 2.58 15.68 -13.98
N PRO A 116 2.69 17.03 -13.98
CA PRO A 116 2.91 17.79 -12.75
C PRO A 116 1.80 17.63 -11.72
N VAL A 117 0.54 17.61 -12.16
CA VAL A 117 -0.62 17.42 -11.29
C VAL A 117 -0.64 15.99 -10.75
N ALA A 118 -0.40 14.99 -11.61
CA ALA A 118 -0.30 13.60 -11.17
C ALA A 118 0.79 13.39 -10.11
N TYR A 119 1.96 14.01 -10.32
CA TYR A 119 3.05 13.98 -9.36
C TYR A 119 2.67 14.64 -8.02
N ALA A 120 2.06 15.84 -8.04
CA ALA A 120 1.61 16.52 -6.84
C ALA A 120 0.56 15.72 -6.06
N VAL A 121 -0.38 15.09 -6.76
CA VAL A 121 -1.38 14.18 -6.16
C VAL A 121 -0.69 13.02 -5.45
N LEU A 122 0.21 12.31 -6.13
CA LEU A 122 0.88 11.14 -5.55
C LEU A 122 1.80 11.51 -4.37
N MET A 123 2.54 12.61 -4.49
CA MET A 123 3.34 13.20 -3.40
C MET A 123 2.50 13.49 -2.17
N THR A 124 1.31 14.08 -2.37
CA THR A 124 0.39 14.41 -1.30
C THR A 124 -0.24 13.16 -0.67
N LEU A 125 -0.57 12.15 -1.47
CA LEU A 125 -1.19 10.91 -1.01
C LEU A 125 -0.21 9.97 -0.29
N ALA A 126 1.07 9.98 -0.65
CA ALA A 126 2.08 9.09 -0.09
C ALA A 126 2.11 9.04 1.47
N PRO A 127 2.29 10.17 2.19
CA PRO A 127 2.28 10.17 3.66
C PRO A 127 0.92 9.82 4.25
N VAL A 128 -0.18 10.17 3.56
CA VAL A 128 -1.56 9.88 4.01
C VAL A 128 -1.82 8.37 3.99
N LEU A 129 -1.45 7.70 2.89
CA LEU A 129 -1.60 6.26 2.74
C LEU A 129 -0.67 5.50 3.68
N ALA A 130 0.56 5.97 3.88
CA ALA A 130 1.48 5.42 4.89
C ALA A 130 0.89 5.56 6.31
N ALA A 131 0.30 6.70 6.65
CA ALA A 131 -0.34 6.88 7.96
C ALA A 131 -1.55 5.97 8.16
N LEU A 132 -2.40 5.83 7.14
CA LEU A 132 -3.59 4.98 7.17
C LEU A 132 -3.22 3.50 7.32
N THR A 133 -2.27 3.03 6.53
CA THR A 133 -1.82 1.62 6.58
C THR A 133 -1.05 1.32 7.87
N GLY A 134 -0.25 2.27 8.36
CA GLY A 134 0.39 2.20 9.68
C GLY A 134 -0.63 2.11 10.82
N TRP A 135 -1.69 2.91 10.77
CA TRP A 135 -2.81 2.81 11.70
C TRP A 135 -3.48 1.43 11.65
N CYS A 136 -3.78 0.91 10.44
CA CYS A 136 -4.38 -0.42 10.25
C CYS A 136 -3.52 -1.52 10.89
N TRP A 137 -2.21 -1.45 10.69
CA TRP A 137 -1.26 -2.38 11.29
C TRP A 137 -1.23 -2.26 12.81
N LEU A 138 -1.09 -1.06 13.37
CA LEU A 138 -1.04 -0.84 14.81
C LEU A 138 -2.33 -1.23 15.54
N ARG A 139 -3.50 -1.08 14.89
CA ARG A 139 -4.79 -1.54 15.44
C ARG A 139 -4.85 -3.05 15.66
N ARG A 140 -3.94 -3.84 15.09
CA ARG A 140 -3.80 -5.28 15.37
C ARG A 140 -3.02 -5.58 16.66
N HIS A 141 -2.26 -4.59 17.15
CA HIS A 141 -1.30 -4.73 18.26
C HIS A 141 -1.67 -3.91 19.49
N THR A 142 -2.56 -2.92 19.36
CA THR A 142 -3.05 -2.13 20.50
C THR A 142 -4.57 -2.08 20.56
N THR A 143 -5.10 -2.03 21.80
CA THR A 143 -6.52 -1.82 22.08
C THR A 143 -6.89 -0.33 22.09
N SER A 144 -5.92 0.57 22.29
CA SER A 144 -6.14 2.02 22.33
C SER A 144 -6.23 2.62 20.92
N PRO A 145 -7.38 3.16 20.50
CA PRO A 145 -7.54 3.75 19.18
C PRO A 145 -6.68 5.02 19.01
N ALA A 146 -6.46 5.77 20.09
CA ALA A 146 -5.62 6.96 20.09
C ALA A 146 -4.14 6.63 19.90
N ALA A 147 -3.63 5.60 20.59
CA ALA A 147 -2.24 5.15 20.43
C ALA A 147 -1.98 4.66 18.99
N ALA A 148 -2.91 3.91 18.42
CA ALA A 148 -2.81 3.49 17.02
C ALA A 148 -2.88 4.68 16.03
N ALA A 149 -3.72 5.68 16.31
CA ALA A 149 -3.82 6.89 15.49
C ALA A 149 -2.52 7.68 15.48
N LEU A 150 -1.96 7.94 16.67
CA LEU A 150 -0.69 8.63 16.81
C LEU A 150 0.44 7.85 16.15
N GLY A 151 0.54 6.53 16.38
CA GLY A 151 1.57 5.72 15.73
C GLY A 151 1.41 5.66 14.21
N GLY A 152 0.18 5.63 13.69
CA GLY A 152 -0.07 5.76 12.25
C GLY A 152 0.45 7.07 11.69
N LEU A 153 0.14 8.20 12.34
CA LEU A 153 0.68 9.51 11.94
C LEU A 153 2.21 9.53 11.99
N VAL A 154 2.84 8.94 13.01
CA VAL A 154 4.30 8.82 13.09
C VAL A 154 4.87 8.01 11.92
N VAL A 155 4.19 6.94 11.49
CA VAL A 155 4.59 6.17 10.31
C VAL A 155 4.50 7.02 9.04
N GLY A 156 3.42 7.77 8.85
CA GLY A 156 3.23 8.59 7.65
C GLY A 156 4.13 9.83 7.57
N PHE A 157 4.57 10.37 8.70
CA PHE A 157 5.42 11.56 8.80
C PHE A 157 6.80 11.27 9.42
N THR A 158 7.26 10.03 9.28
CA THR A 158 8.59 9.61 9.75
C THR A 158 9.70 10.44 9.07
N PRO A 159 10.86 10.67 9.73
CA PRO A 159 12.00 11.38 9.15
C PRO A 159 12.43 10.86 7.77
N PHE A 160 12.27 9.56 7.52
CA PHE A 160 12.55 8.96 6.22
C PHE A 160 11.62 9.52 5.12
N ILE A 161 10.30 9.54 5.35
CA ILE A 161 9.34 10.06 4.36
C ILE A 161 9.57 11.55 4.19
N THR A 162 9.59 12.31 5.29
CA THR A 162 9.70 13.78 5.24
C THR A 162 11.01 14.24 4.59
N GLY A 163 12.12 13.54 4.81
CA GLY A 163 13.38 13.79 4.11
C GLY A 163 13.30 13.56 2.59
N HIS A 164 12.50 12.59 2.14
CA HIS A 164 12.36 12.25 0.71
C HIS A 164 11.23 12.99 -0.02
N LEU A 165 10.32 13.68 0.70
CA LEU A 165 9.29 14.55 0.11
C LEU A 165 9.88 15.70 -0.74
N GLN A 166 11.20 15.89 -0.71
CA GLN A 166 11.94 16.83 -1.55
C GLN A 166 11.94 16.47 -3.04
N GLY A 167 11.61 15.23 -3.42
CA GLY A 167 11.57 14.87 -4.85
C GLY A 167 11.44 13.40 -5.21
N HIS A 168 11.45 12.48 -4.23
CA HIS A 168 11.68 11.06 -4.49
C HIS A 168 10.39 10.24 -4.34
N LEU A 169 9.54 10.25 -5.35
CA LEU A 169 8.23 9.56 -5.32
C LEU A 169 8.34 8.07 -5.03
N ASN A 170 9.31 7.41 -5.64
CA ASN A 170 9.60 6.00 -5.44
C ASN A 170 9.92 5.66 -3.97
N LEU A 171 10.48 6.61 -3.21
CA LEU A 171 10.89 6.39 -1.81
C LEU A 171 9.81 6.79 -0.81
N VAL A 172 8.97 7.78 -1.13
CA VAL A 172 7.91 8.20 -0.21
C VAL A 172 6.66 7.31 -0.28
N PHE A 173 6.45 6.60 -1.40
CA PHE A 173 5.29 5.72 -1.57
C PHE A 173 5.44 4.36 -0.87
N VAL A 174 5.67 4.38 0.45
CA VAL A 174 5.91 3.21 1.30
C VAL A 174 4.66 2.69 2.01
N ALA A 175 3.46 3.11 1.57
CA ALA A 175 2.20 2.64 2.13
C ALA A 175 2.01 1.11 2.06
N LEU A 176 2.74 0.44 1.18
CA LEU A 176 2.75 -1.03 1.10
C LEU A 176 3.53 -1.69 2.24
N VAL A 177 4.47 -1.00 2.90
CA VAL A 177 5.30 -1.61 3.96
C VAL A 177 4.44 -2.10 5.13
N PRO A 178 3.54 -1.29 5.74
CA PRO A 178 2.67 -1.80 6.80
C PRO A 178 1.71 -2.89 6.31
N VAL A 179 1.30 -2.85 5.04
CA VAL A 179 0.47 -3.90 4.43
C VAL A 179 1.23 -5.22 4.32
N MET A 180 2.48 -5.18 3.88
CA MET A 180 3.35 -6.35 3.83
C MET A 180 3.56 -6.92 5.24
N LEU A 181 3.79 -6.09 6.26
CA LEU A 181 3.89 -6.55 7.65
C LEU A 181 2.62 -7.26 8.10
N MET A 182 1.45 -6.69 7.81
CA MET A 182 0.15 -7.33 8.09
C MET A 182 0.02 -8.69 7.40
N LEU A 183 0.42 -8.80 6.14
CA LEU A 183 0.37 -10.05 5.38
C LEU A 183 1.35 -11.08 5.93
N PHE A 184 2.57 -10.68 6.32
CA PHE A 184 3.54 -11.56 6.95
C PHE A 184 3.04 -12.08 8.30
N GLU A 185 2.45 -11.22 9.13
CA GLU A 185 1.82 -11.63 10.39
C GLU A 185 0.68 -12.63 10.16
N ASP A 186 -0.14 -12.37 9.14
CA ASP A 186 -1.24 -13.26 8.77
C ASP A 186 -0.74 -14.61 8.24
N LEU A 187 0.38 -14.63 7.49
CA LEU A 187 0.95 -15.86 6.97
C LEU A 187 1.65 -16.70 8.05
N LEU A 188 2.43 -16.06 8.92
CA LEU A 188 3.36 -16.73 9.83
C LEU A 188 2.79 -16.96 11.24
N TRP A 189 2.00 -16.02 11.78
CA TRP A 189 1.47 -16.09 13.15
C TRP A 189 -0.02 -16.43 13.20
N ARG A 190 -0.82 -15.83 12.32
CA ARG A 190 -2.28 -15.98 12.36
C ARG A 190 -2.71 -16.96 11.28
N ARG A 191 -2.56 -18.28 11.54
CA ARG A 191 -2.96 -19.35 10.61
C ARG A 191 -4.23 -18.98 9.83
N PRO A 192 -4.28 -19.21 8.50
CA PRO A 192 -5.43 -18.84 7.67
C PRO A 192 -6.72 -19.30 8.36
N ARG A 193 -7.58 -18.36 8.72
CA ARG A 193 -8.95 -18.75 9.09
C ARG A 193 -9.53 -19.38 7.82
N PRO A 194 -9.98 -20.63 7.84
CA PRO A 194 -10.65 -21.20 6.68
C PRO A 194 -11.77 -20.24 6.30
N HIS A 195 -11.73 -19.73 5.07
CA HIS A 195 -12.79 -18.89 4.55
C HIS A 195 -14.08 -19.71 4.68
N PRO A 196 -15.21 -19.14 5.13
CA PRO A 196 -16.48 -19.88 5.24
C PRO A 196 -16.99 -20.45 3.89
N ARG A 197 -16.32 -20.15 2.76
CA ARG A 197 -16.62 -20.69 1.44
C ARG A 197 -15.82 -21.95 1.10
N THR A 198 -14.75 -22.25 1.84
CA THR A 198 -13.96 -23.49 1.68
C THR A 198 -14.47 -24.63 2.57
N ALA A 199 -15.53 -24.40 3.35
CA ALA A 199 -16.21 -25.42 4.16
C ALA A 199 -17.27 -26.22 3.37
N VAL A 200 -17.26 -26.18 2.03
CA VAL A 200 -18.27 -26.84 1.17
C VAL A 200 -17.82 -28.21 0.61
N TYR A 201 -16.64 -28.72 0.99
CA TYR A 201 -16.31 -30.13 0.74
C TYR A 201 -16.10 -30.96 2.02
N PRO A 202 -17.15 -31.18 2.84
CA PRO A 202 -17.17 -32.28 3.80
C PRO A 202 -17.54 -33.57 3.05
N GLY A 203 -16.63 -34.10 2.23
CA GLY A 203 -16.99 -35.25 1.41
C GLY A 203 -15.84 -35.82 0.65
N LEU A 204 -14.84 -36.35 1.36
CA LEU A 204 -13.93 -37.42 0.91
C LEU A 204 -13.05 -37.86 2.10
N ALA A 205 -13.70 -38.22 3.21
CA ALA A 205 -13.08 -39.10 4.18
C ALA A 205 -13.51 -40.54 3.84
N PRO A 206 -12.60 -41.49 3.56
CA PRO A 206 -12.99 -42.87 3.34
C PRO A 206 -13.60 -43.39 4.65
N ARG A 207 -14.90 -43.68 4.64
CA ARG A 207 -15.55 -44.44 5.71
C ARG A 207 -14.89 -45.81 5.77
N ARG A 208 -13.95 -46.01 6.71
CA ARG A 208 -13.56 -47.35 7.12
C ARG A 208 -14.81 -48.02 7.71
N ARG A 209 -15.31 -49.06 7.05
CA ARG A 209 -16.36 -49.93 7.60
C ARG A 209 -15.80 -50.62 8.85
N PRO A 210 -16.57 -50.70 9.95
CA PRO A 210 -16.26 -51.65 11.01
C PRO A 210 -16.60 -53.05 10.48
N GLU A 211 -15.58 -53.90 10.34
CA GLU A 211 -15.79 -55.34 10.24
C GLU A 211 -16.39 -55.80 11.56
N SER A 212 -17.67 -56.14 11.52
CA SER A 212 -18.35 -56.85 12.58
C SER A 212 -17.97 -58.32 12.49
N ALA A 213 -17.70 -58.87 13.67
CA ALA A 213 -17.52 -60.27 13.99
C ALA A 213 -18.34 -61.22 13.11
N ARG A 214 -17.68 -62.28 12.63
CA ARG A 214 -18.32 -63.57 12.43
C ARG A 214 -17.63 -64.60 13.31
N SER A 215 -18.50 -65.34 14.00
CA SER A 215 -18.32 -66.61 14.69
C SER A 215 -17.39 -67.59 13.97
#